data_AF-A0AAD6XL39-F1
#
_entry.id   AF-A0AAD6XL39-F1
#
_cell.length_a   1.000
_cell.length_b   1.000
_cell.length_c   1.000
_cell.angle_alpha   90.00
_cell.angle_beta   90.00
_cell.angle_gamma   90.00
#
_symmetry.space_group_name_H-M   'P 1'
#
loop_
_entity.id
_entity.type
_entity.pdbx_description
1 polymer ?
#
loop_
_entity_poly.entity_id
_entity_poly.type
_entity_poly.pdbx_seq_one_letter_code
_entity_poly.pdbx_strand_id
1 'polypeptide(L)'
;DCKKSDVLHGVFSSFVRGTTTTHKNCSPGADGGPGVSCAVEWNGVYNRTYDYEIQTSGSRLWVGTAVDTVTGARVQIGSWTLPAGSGGIRSSQAGFVEWYPWNGGEPPNHCARLPYQKTIFGNPRTSGAGSVGHQGLSHEYGDCVGQVAFHTEPVSSGVENNCGFRGATGR
;
A
#
# COMPACT_ATOMS: atom_id res chain seq x y z
N ASP A 1 -18.22 -12.26 -23.48
CA ASP A 1 -17.30 -11.18 -23.09
C ASP A 1 -17.04 -11.16 -21.60
N CYS A 2 -15.91 -11.73 -21.17
CA CYS A 2 -15.42 -11.56 -19.82
C CYS A 2 -14.36 -10.46 -19.87
N LYS A 3 -14.76 -9.21 -19.58
CA LYS A 3 -13.78 -8.14 -19.33
C LYS A 3 -12.99 -8.58 -18.10
N LYS A 4 -11.73 -8.96 -18.27
CA LYS A 4 -10.82 -9.19 -17.14
C LYS A 4 -10.75 -7.87 -16.37
N SER A 5 -11.45 -7.80 -15.25
CA SER A 5 -11.18 -6.80 -14.24
C SER A 5 -9.90 -7.22 -13.51
N ASP A 6 -8.99 -6.27 -13.33
CA ASP A 6 -7.79 -6.52 -12.56
C ASP A 6 -8.17 -6.55 -11.07
N VAL A 7 -7.81 -7.66 -10.41
CA VAL A 7 -8.11 -7.84 -8.99
C VAL A 7 -7.06 -7.08 -8.20
N LEU A 8 -7.52 -6.08 -7.43
CA LEU A 8 -6.69 -5.41 -6.44
C LEU A 8 -6.83 -6.15 -5.11
N HIS A 9 -5.69 -6.33 -4.45
CA HIS A 9 -5.59 -6.94 -3.12
C HIS A 9 -5.15 -5.86 -2.13
N GLY A 10 -6.04 -5.45 -1.24
CA GLY A 10 -5.77 -4.43 -0.23
C GLY A 10 -5.47 -5.09 1.11
N VAL A 11 -4.39 -4.67 1.75
CA VAL A 11 -3.96 -5.16 3.07
C VAL A 11 -3.93 -4.00 4.06
N PHE A 12 -4.43 -4.23 5.27
CA PHE A 12 -4.37 -3.28 6.37
C PHE A 12 -3.97 -3.98 7.67
N SER A 13 -2.71 -3.81 8.07
CA SER A 13 -2.11 -4.55 9.17
C SER A 13 -1.67 -3.64 10.32
N SER A 14 -1.76 -4.17 11.53
CA SER A 14 -1.05 -3.68 12.71
C SER A 14 -0.04 -4.73 13.12
N PHE A 15 1.22 -4.31 13.30
CA PHE A 15 2.30 -5.13 13.83
C PHE A 15 2.46 -5.01 15.35
N VAL A 16 1.53 -4.29 16.01
CA VAL A 16 1.58 -4.03 17.44
C VAL A 16 1.03 -5.23 18.20
N ARG A 17 1.86 -5.84 19.06
CA ARG A 17 1.46 -6.93 19.95
C ARG A 17 0.27 -6.51 20.82
N GLY A 18 -0.72 -7.40 20.95
CA GLY A 18 -1.93 -7.14 21.73
C GLY A 18 -3.01 -6.39 20.94
N THR A 19 -2.80 -6.14 19.64
CA THR A 19 -3.88 -5.70 18.75
C THR A 19 -4.93 -6.80 18.65
N THR A 20 -6.20 -6.42 18.68
CA THR A 20 -7.34 -7.34 18.55
C THR A 20 -8.26 -6.92 17.40
N THR A 21 -9.10 -7.83 16.94
CA THR A 21 -10.10 -7.54 15.90
C THR A 21 -11.32 -8.44 16.07
N THR A 22 -12.47 -7.96 15.60
CA THR A 22 -13.70 -8.74 15.40
C THR A 22 -14.14 -8.72 13.92
N HIS A 23 -13.34 -8.13 13.04
CA HIS A 23 -13.70 -7.91 11.65
C HIS A 23 -13.41 -9.15 10.81
N LYS A 24 -14.38 -9.57 10.00
CA LYS A 24 -14.33 -10.85 9.24
C LYS A 24 -13.18 -10.98 8.25
N ASN A 25 -12.68 -9.85 7.74
CA ASN A 25 -11.55 -9.80 6.80
C ASN A 25 -10.18 -9.92 7.50
N CYS A 26 -10.16 -10.01 8.83
CA CYS A 26 -8.95 -9.91 9.62
C CYS A 26 -8.63 -11.20 10.36
N SER A 27 -7.35 -11.47 10.53
CA SER A 27 -6.82 -12.62 11.27
C SER A 27 -5.70 -12.20 12.22
N PRO A 28 -5.45 -12.99 13.29
CA PRO A 28 -4.30 -12.77 14.16
C PRO A 28 -2.97 -12.92 13.40
N GLY A 29 -2.03 -12.02 13.73
CA GLY A 29 -0.68 -11.99 13.17
C GLY A 29 -0.52 -11.01 11.99
N ALA A 30 0.71 -10.55 11.79
CA ALA A 30 1.12 -9.72 10.65
C ALA A 30 2.53 -10.16 10.24
N ASP A 31 2.70 -10.59 8.99
CA ASP A 31 3.93 -11.16 8.41
C ASP A 31 4.57 -12.26 9.28
N GLY A 32 3.74 -13.17 9.80
CA GLY A 32 4.17 -14.24 10.71
C GLY A 32 4.52 -13.77 12.13
N GLY A 33 4.51 -12.46 12.39
CA GLY A 33 4.74 -11.84 13.68
C GLY A 33 3.46 -11.52 14.46
N PRO A 34 3.59 -10.83 15.62
CA PRO A 34 2.44 -10.43 16.43
C PRO A 34 1.62 -9.33 15.73
N GLY A 35 0.33 -9.24 16.08
CA GLY A 35 -0.55 -8.18 15.60
C GLY A 35 -1.82 -8.71 14.96
N VAL A 36 -2.32 -7.97 13.97
CA VAL A 36 -3.52 -8.32 13.18
C VAL A 36 -3.28 -7.88 11.74
N SER A 37 -3.65 -8.72 10.78
CA SER A 37 -3.67 -8.40 9.36
C SER A 37 -5.09 -8.55 8.82
N CYS A 38 -5.51 -7.60 8.00
CA CYS A 38 -6.78 -7.63 7.28
C CYS A 38 -6.53 -7.60 5.79
N ALA A 39 -7.29 -8.37 5.02
CA ALA A 39 -7.18 -8.36 3.57
C ALA A 39 -8.54 -8.44 2.88
N VAL A 40 -8.66 -7.77 1.74
CA VAL A 40 -9.83 -7.88 0.87
C VAL A 40 -9.42 -7.74 -0.58
N GLU A 41 -10.12 -8.48 -1.44
CA GLU A 41 -9.97 -8.37 -2.88
C GLU A 41 -11.19 -7.69 -3.49
N TRP A 42 -10.96 -6.85 -4.49
CA TRP A 42 -12.01 -6.27 -5.31
C TRP A 42 -11.56 -6.09 -6.74
N ASN A 43 -12.52 -5.99 -7.64
CA ASN A 43 -12.27 -5.66 -9.04
C ASN A 43 -11.95 -4.18 -9.15
N GLY A 44 -10.67 -3.85 -9.30
CA GLY A 44 -10.18 -2.50 -9.50
C GLY A 44 -10.08 -2.11 -10.97
N VAL A 45 -9.71 -0.86 -11.19
CA VAL A 45 -9.49 -0.28 -12.51
C VAL A 45 -8.16 0.46 -12.49
N TYR A 46 -7.23 0.06 -13.36
CA TYR A 46 -5.97 0.79 -13.53
C TYR A 46 -6.21 2.22 -14.01
N ASN A 47 -5.21 3.08 -13.79
CA ASN A 47 -5.28 4.51 -14.09
C ASN A 47 -6.44 5.24 -13.37
N ARG A 48 -6.81 4.74 -12.19
CA ARG A 48 -7.69 5.43 -11.24
C ARG A 48 -6.96 5.75 -9.96
N THR A 49 -7.38 6.83 -9.32
CA THR A 49 -6.94 7.17 -7.97
C THR A 49 -7.86 6.49 -6.97
N TYR A 50 -7.26 5.72 -6.07
CA TYR A 50 -7.91 5.17 -4.89
C TYR A 50 -7.34 5.87 -3.66
N ASP A 51 -8.18 6.53 -2.88
CA ASP A 51 -7.80 7.07 -1.57
C ASP A 51 -7.85 5.94 -0.54
N TYR A 52 -6.74 5.71 0.17
CA TYR A 52 -6.69 4.81 1.32
C TYR A 52 -6.96 5.61 2.58
N GLU A 53 -8.21 5.57 3.04
CA GLU A 53 -8.65 6.27 4.24
C GLU A 53 -8.35 5.42 5.48
N ILE A 54 -7.53 5.97 6.37
CA ILE A 54 -7.21 5.39 7.68
C ILE A 54 -7.84 6.26 8.75
N GLN A 55 -8.85 5.73 9.43
CA GLN A 55 -9.63 6.48 10.42
C GLN A 55 -9.54 5.84 11.81
N THR A 56 -9.57 6.68 12.83
CA THR A 56 -9.75 6.24 14.23
C THR A 56 -10.83 7.06 14.92
N SER A 57 -11.65 6.40 15.74
CA SER A 57 -12.71 7.05 16.51
C SER A 57 -12.27 7.46 17.93
N GLY A 58 -10.95 7.56 18.17
CA GLY A 58 -10.38 7.84 19.51
C GLY A 58 -10.43 6.66 20.48
N SER A 59 -11.09 5.56 20.10
CA SER A 59 -11.25 4.34 20.91
C SER A 59 -10.13 3.30 20.70
N ARG A 60 -8.99 3.69 20.10
CA ARG A 60 -7.93 2.80 19.57
C ARG A 60 -8.39 1.86 18.46
N LEU A 61 -9.66 1.89 18.08
CA LEU A 61 -10.17 1.26 16.88
C LEU A 61 -9.67 2.04 15.67
N TRP A 62 -9.07 1.32 14.73
CA TRP A 62 -8.62 1.81 13.45
C TRP A 62 -9.37 1.08 12.34
N VAL A 63 -9.79 1.82 11.33
CA VAL A 63 -10.51 1.30 10.17
C VAL A 63 -9.76 1.72 8.91
N GLY A 64 -9.45 0.75 8.06
CA GLY A 64 -8.84 0.96 6.75
C GLY A 64 -9.84 0.76 5.63
N THR A 65 -9.97 1.74 4.74
CA THR A 65 -10.91 1.71 3.61
C THR A 65 -10.22 2.18 2.33
N ALA A 66 -10.40 1.46 1.23
CA ALA A 66 -10.04 1.94 -0.10
C ALA A 66 -11.25 2.63 -0.75
N VAL A 67 -11.05 3.80 -1.35
CA VAL A 67 -12.12 4.63 -1.93
C VAL A 67 -11.78 4.99 -3.36
N ASP A 68 -12.58 4.52 -4.32
CA ASP A 68 -12.46 4.95 -5.72
C ASP A 68 -12.91 6.40 -5.83
N THR A 69 -11.98 7.31 -6.13
CA THR A 69 -12.26 8.76 -6.20
C THR A 69 -13.15 9.15 -7.38
N VAL A 70 -13.27 8.28 -8.40
CA VAL A 70 -14.11 8.53 -9.58
C VAL A 70 -15.57 8.18 -9.30
N THR A 71 -15.82 7.09 -8.57
CA THR A 71 -17.18 6.57 -8.35
C THR A 71 -17.71 6.81 -6.94
N GLY A 72 -16.82 7.12 -5.98
CA GLY A 72 -17.12 7.15 -4.56
C GLY A 72 -17.32 5.77 -3.92
N ALA A 73 -17.09 4.68 -4.67
CA ALA A 73 -17.23 3.33 -4.15
C ALA A 73 -16.22 3.08 -3.03
N ARG A 74 -16.69 2.49 -1.92
CA ARG A 74 -15.90 2.26 -0.71
C ARG A 74 -15.75 0.77 -0.45
N VAL A 75 -14.52 0.32 -0.26
CA VAL A 75 -14.17 -1.06 0.09
C VAL A 75 -13.49 -1.05 1.44
N GLN A 76 -14.19 -1.48 2.48
CA GLN A 76 -13.59 -1.63 3.81
C GLN A 76 -12.65 -2.84 3.80
N ILE A 77 -11.36 -2.57 4.01
CA ILE A 77 -10.32 -3.60 4.07
C ILE A 77 -10.43 -4.35 5.39
N GLY A 78 -10.51 -3.60 6.49
CA GLY A 78 -10.76 -4.17 7.80
C GLY A 78 -10.68 -3.16 8.93
N SER A 79 -10.77 -3.67 10.14
CA SER A 79 -10.63 -2.86 11.34
C SER A 79 -9.98 -3.65 12.47
N TRP A 80 -9.18 -2.98 13.28
CA TRP A 80 -8.54 -3.56 14.46
C TRP A 80 -8.36 -2.53 15.56
N THR A 81 -8.22 -3.00 16.80
CA THR A 81 -8.10 -2.18 17.99
C THR A 81 -6.72 -2.36 18.59
N LEU A 82 -5.96 -1.27 18.69
CA LEU A 82 -4.63 -1.30 19.34
C LEU A 82 -4.75 -1.51 20.85
N PRO A 83 -3.74 -2.08 21.53
CA PRO A 83 -3.74 -2.19 22.99
C PRO A 83 -3.74 -0.80 23.66
N ALA A 84 -4.16 -0.76 24.93
CA ALA A 84 -4.12 0.45 25.75
C ALA A 84 -2.69 1.05 25.80
N GLY A 85 -2.60 2.38 25.86
CA GLY A 85 -1.33 3.11 25.80
C GLY A 85 -0.77 3.33 24.39
N SER A 86 -1.38 2.78 23.35
CA SER A 86 -1.01 3.05 21.96
C SER A 86 -1.35 4.48 21.54
N GLY A 87 -0.44 5.12 20.80
CA GLY A 87 -0.61 6.48 20.27
C GLY A 87 -1.24 6.53 18.87
N GLY A 88 -1.21 7.72 18.27
CA GLY A 88 -1.67 7.98 16.91
C GLY A 88 -0.60 7.75 15.83
N ILE A 89 -0.94 8.16 14.60
CA ILE A 89 0.00 8.14 13.46
C ILE A 89 1.07 9.21 13.66
N ARG A 90 2.33 8.87 13.36
CA ARG A 90 3.46 9.81 13.39
C ARG A 90 3.40 10.78 12.20
N SER A 91 4.02 11.94 12.31
CA SER A 91 4.04 12.96 11.24
C SER A 91 4.80 12.54 9.98
N SER A 92 5.60 11.47 10.04
CA SER A 92 6.33 10.92 8.90
C SER A 92 6.43 9.40 8.99
N GLN A 93 6.52 8.75 7.84
CA GLN A 93 6.78 7.32 7.72
C GLN A 93 7.39 7.00 6.35
N ALA A 94 8.20 5.94 6.27
CA ALA A 94 8.70 5.42 5.01
C ALA A 94 7.68 4.47 4.36
N GLY A 95 7.55 4.54 3.03
CA GLY A 95 6.85 3.56 2.21
C GLY A 95 7.82 2.97 1.19
N PHE A 96 7.44 1.85 0.58
CA PHE A 96 8.23 1.19 -0.44
C PHE A 96 7.31 0.57 -1.51
N VAL A 97 7.86 0.38 -2.70
CA VAL A 97 7.25 -0.38 -3.79
C VAL A 97 8.09 -1.62 -3.99
N GLU A 98 7.48 -2.79 -3.87
CA GLU A 98 8.17 -4.06 -3.99
C GLU A 98 7.55 -4.91 -5.09
N TRP A 99 8.40 -5.64 -5.80
CA TRP A 99 7.95 -6.78 -6.59
C TRP A 99 7.75 -7.99 -5.67
N TYR A 100 6.56 -8.05 -5.07
CA TYR A 100 6.20 -9.05 -4.06
C TYR A 100 6.58 -10.51 -4.38
N PRO A 101 6.51 -11.00 -5.64
CA PRO A 101 6.92 -12.38 -5.96
C PRO A 101 8.35 -12.75 -5.56
N TRP A 102 9.27 -11.79 -5.41
CA TRP A 102 10.65 -12.06 -4.97
C TRP A 102 10.76 -12.51 -3.51
N ASN A 103 9.73 -12.31 -2.68
CA ASN A 103 9.67 -12.88 -1.34
C ASN A 103 9.62 -14.43 -1.34
N GLY A 104 9.33 -15.06 -2.48
CA GLY A 104 9.40 -16.51 -2.68
C GLY A 104 10.76 -17.01 -3.21
N GLY A 105 11.72 -16.11 -3.42
CA GLY A 105 13.01 -16.38 -4.03
C GLY A 105 13.21 -15.63 -5.34
N GLU A 106 14.40 -15.04 -5.50
CA GLU A 106 14.79 -14.31 -6.70
C GLU A 106 15.31 -15.26 -7.79
N PRO A 107 14.80 -15.18 -9.02
CA PRO A 107 15.38 -15.95 -10.12
C PRO A 107 16.77 -15.41 -10.51
N PRO A 108 17.59 -16.22 -11.22
CA PRO A 108 18.81 -15.70 -11.84
C PRO A 108 18.50 -14.49 -12.75
N ASN A 109 19.37 -13.47 -12.68
CA ASN A 109 19.24 -12.22 -13.43
C ASN A 109 17.92 -11.46 -13.17
N HIS A 110 17.35 -11.57 -11.97
CA HIS A 110 16.05 -10.96 -11.65
C HIS A 110 16.01 -9.44 -11.88
N CYS A 111 17.09 -8.71 -11.59
CA CYS A 111 17.14 -7.26 -11.81
C CYS A 111 16.87 -6.86 -13.27
N ALA A 112 17.29 -7.68 -14.25
CA ALA A 112 17.08 -7.40 -15.68
C ALA A 112 15.68 -7.80 -16.19
N ARG A 113 14.85 -8.43 -15.34
CA ARG A 113 13.59 -9.08 -15.74
C ARG A 113 12.36 -8.49 -15.06
N LEU A 114 12.55 -7.45 -14.26
CA LEU A 114 11.47 -6.81 -13.54
C LEU A 114 10.45 -6.24 -14.55
N PRO A 115 9.17 -6.63 -14.49
CA PRO A 115 8.16 -6.12 -15.39
C PRO A 115 7.91 -4.63 -15.11
N TYR A 116 7.63 -3.87 -16.16
CA TYR A 116 7.34 -2.46 -16.03
C TYR A 116 6.11 -2.21 -15.15
N GLN A 117 6.30 -1.40 -14.11
CA GLN A 117 5.25 -0.86 -13.27
C GLN A 117 5.37 0.66 -13.22
N LYS A 118 4.20 1.32 -13.14
CA LYS A 118 4.08 2.76 -12.94
C LYS A 118 2.98 3.00 -11.93
N THR A 119 3.31 3.72 -10.87
CA THR A 119 2.38 4.11 -9.82
C THR A 119 2.60 5.57 -9.45
N ILE A 120 1.52 6.31 -9.23
CA ILE A 120 1.58 7.67 -8.67
C ILE A 120 1.07 7.60 -7.24
N PHE A 121 1.90 8.01 -6.29
CA PHE A 121 1.49 8.15 -4.89
C PHE A 121 1.12 9.60 -4.64
N GLY A 122 -0.13 9.83 -4.25
CA GLY A 122 -0.62 11.15 -3.88
C GLY A 122 -0.04 11.65 -2.55
N ASN A 123 0.01 12.97 -2.40
CA ASN A 123 0.30 13.62 -1.11
C ASN A 123 -0.73 13.18 -0.06
N PRO A 124 -0.31 12.74 1.14
CA PRO A 124 -1.24 12.35 2.18
C PRO A 124 -2.00 13.56 2.72
N ARG A 125 -3.26 13.33 3.08
CA ARG A 125 -4.20 14.35 3.56
C ARG A 125 -4.77 13.92 4.90
N THR A 126 -5.15 14.87 5.73
CA THR A 126 -5.82 14.62 7.01
C THR A 126 -6.92 15.66 7.24
N SER A 127 -7.89 15.35 8.09
CA SER A 127 -8.93 16.27 8.53
C SER A 127 -8.45 17.29 9.55
N GLY A 128 -7.24 17.13 10.10
CA GLY A 128 -6.63 18.11 11.01
C GLY A 128 -6.38 19.43 10.29
N ALA A 129 -7.00 20.51 10.78
CA ALA A 129 -6.87 21.84 10.18
C ALA A 129 -5.40 22.29 10.14
N GLY A 130 -4.96 22.81 8.97
CA GLY A 130 -3.60 23.30 8.76
C GLY A 130 -2.53 22.22 8.57
N SER A 131 -2.88 20.94 8.67
CA SER A 131 -1.95 19.84 8.43
C SER A 131 -1.81 19.56 6.94
N VAL A 132 -0.57 19.64 6.45
CA VAL A 132 -0.20 19.35 5.06
C VAL A 132 0.80 18.20 5.05
N GLY A 133 0.55 17.21 4.19
CA GLY A 133 1.45 16.09 3.97
C GLY A 133 2.07 16.14 2.58
N HIS A 134 3.29 15.64 2.44
CA HIS A 134 4.01 15.58 1.18
C HIS A 134 4.65 14.21 0.99
N GLN A 135 4.66 13.72 -0.24
CA GLN A 135 5.48 12.57 -0.64
C GLN A 135 6.90 13.02 -0.96
N GLY A 136 7.89 12.31 -0.43
CA GLY A 136 9.28 12.43 -0.87
C GLY A 136 9.51 11.65 -2.17
N LEU A 137 10.55 12.01 -2.91
CA LEU A 137 11.02 11.19 -4.03
C LEU A 137 11.50 9.83 -3.50
N SER A 138 11.13 8.77 -4.22
CA SER A 138 11.66 7.44 -3.93
C SER A 138 13.11 7.31 -4.40
N HIS A 139 13.78 6.28 -3.95
CA HIS A 139 15.12 5.91 -4.40
C HIS A 139 15.18 4.40 -4.54
N GLU A 140 16.09 3.91 -5.38
CA GLU A 140 16.37 2.48 -5.46
C GLU A 140 16.94 1.97 -4.14
N TYR A 141 16.57 0.75 -3.78
CA TYR A 141 17.03 0.06 -2.57
C TYR A 141 17.22 -1.43 -2.91
N GLY A 142 18.23 -2.06 -2.29
CA GLY A 142 18.55 -3.47 -2.49
C GLY A 142 19.73 -3.71 -3.45
N ASP A 143 19.82 -4.91 -3.99
CA ASP A 143 20.90 -5.37 -4.87
C ASP A 143 20.72 -4.94 -6.33
N CYS A 144 19.50 -4.61 -6.75
CA CYS A 144 19.20 -4.12 -8.10
C CYS A 144 19.44 -2.61 -8.33
N VAL A 145 20.05 -1.88 -7.40
CA VAL A 145 20.34 -0.44 -7.55
C VAL A 145 21.14 -0.18 -8.82
N GLY A 146 20.62 0.69 -9.70
CA GLY A 146 21.23 1.04 -10.98
C GLY A 146 21.09 -0.03 -12.07
N GLN A 147 20.40 -1.12 -11.80
CA GLN A 147 20.21 -2.24 -12.74
C GLN A 147 18.78 -2.33 -13.27
N VAL A 148 17.81 -1.69 -12.63
CA VAL A 148 16.43 -1.60 -13.09
C VAL A 148 16.19 -0.27 -13.79
N ALA A 149 15.21 -0.22 -14.69
CA ALA A 149 14.77 1.04 -15.30
C ALA A 149 13.92 1.86 -14.31
N PHE A 150 14.52 2.28 -13.20
CA PHE A 150 13.88 3.12 -12.20
C PHE A 150 13.80 4.58 -12.67
N HIS A 151 12.67 5.21 -12.39
CA HIS A 151 12.49 6.64 -12.55
C HIS A 151 11.48 7.16 -11.53
N THR A 152 11.77 8.32 -10.95
CA THR A 152 10.84 9.04 -10.08
C THR A 152 10.89 10.52 -10.39
N GLU A 153 9.74 11.17 -10.30
CA GLU A 153 9.64 12.62 -10.47
C GLU A 153 8.45 13.19 -9.69
N PRO A 154 8.52 14.48 -9.28
CA PRO A 154 7.36 15.16 -8.73
C PRO A 154 6.26 15.31 -9.78
N VAL A 155 5.02 15.14 -9.36
CA VAL A 155 3.82 15.49 -10.15
C VAL A 155 2.94 16.45 -9.35
N SER A 156 1.93 17.04 -9.98
CA SER A 156 1.11 18.12 -9.38
C SER A 156 0.54 17.78 -8.00
N SER A 157 0.23 16.51 -7.72
CA SER A 157 -0.40 16.06 -6.48
C SER A 157 0.35 14.95 -5.76
N GLY A 158 1.65 14.76 -6.01
CA GLY A 158 2.43 13.68 -5.40
C GLY A 158 3.71 13.34 -6.15
N VAL A 159 4.02 12.05 -6.22
CA VAL A 159 5.25 11.52 -6.83
C VAL A 159 4.95 10.35 -7.74
N GLU A 160 5.47 10.39 -8.96
CA GLU A 160 5.48 9.27 -9.89
C GLU A 160 6.62 8.31 -9.55
N ASN A 161 6.34 7.02 -9.64
CA ASN A 161 7.28 5.93 -9.42
C ASN A 161 7.16 4.90 -10.54
N ASN A 162 8.24 4.77 -11.29
CA ASN A 162 8.38 3.81 -12.38
C ASN A 162 9.53 2.86 -12.07
N CYS A 163 9.34 1.58 -12.38
CA CYS A 163 10.41 0.59 -12.28
C CYS A 163 10.19 -0.53 -13.29
N GLY A 164 11.27 -1.17 -13.74
CA GLY A 164 11.23 -2.34 -14.62
C GLY A 164 11.07 -2.02 -16.11
N PHE A 165 10.99 -3.07 -16.92
CA PHE A 165 11.14 -3.00 -18.38
C PHE A 165 9.85 -3.38 -19.11
N ARG A 166 9.51 -2.62 -20.16
CA ARG A 166 8.32 -2.90 -20.97
C ARG A 166 8.48 -4.25 -21.67
N GLY A 167 7.45 -5.10 -21.59
CA GLY A 167 7.46 -6.43 -22.20
C GLY A 167 8.16 -7.52 -21.37
N ALA A 168 8.82 -7.18 -20.26
CA ALA A 168 9.30 -8.17 -19.31
C ALA A 168 8.12 -8.77 -18.52
N THR A 169 8.24 -10.04 -18.13
CA THR A 169 7.15 -10.82 -17.51
C THR A 169 7.38 -11.16 -16.04
N GLY A 170 8.53 -10.77 -15.46
CA GLY A 170 8.89 -11.07 -14.07
C GLY A 170 9.05 -12.56 -13.73
N ARG A 171 9.00 -13.43 -14.74
CA ARG A 171 9.23 -14.87 -14.66
C ARG A 171 10.49 -15.21 -15.40
#